data_AF-A0A9W9KRI1-F1
#
_entry.id   AF-A0A9W9KRI1-F1
#
_cell.length_a   1.000
_cell.length_b   1.000
_cell.length_c   1.000
_cell.angle_alpha   90.00
_cell.angle_beta   90.00
_cell.angle_gamma   90.00
#
_symmetry.space_group_name_H-M   'P 1'
#
loop_
_entity.id
_entity.type
_entity.pdbx_description
1 polymer ?
#
loop_
_entity_poly.entity_id
_entity_poly.type
_entity_poly.pdbx_seq_one_letter_code
_entity_poly.pdbx_strand_id
1 'polypeptide(L)'
;MSSPIAISRTPRTSQLDDTLYHEILRRMDNILSLGATQDAIESIACSAFFDPSIPCNLVGSASLGIEKSCLPDSDPNQQRLLNAISSKAPEVSPFWISLVMNDQALPLLQMALKQLPPINLVAAFWTNTLQSFLQVTYHQNQTHAQSAILRAREFQTSFYCRAEAWVPWAPSPPFGITGSDNLSLDVRAHDSHEHRPLSWATLWRLRSGDTIPMGITRQLSSEPVSIMQYPEPVDF
;
A
#
# COMPACT_ATOMS: atom_id res chain seq x y z
N MET A 1 65.41 20.22 21.67
CA MET A 1 64.10 20.52 22.28
C MET A 1 63.05 20.26 21.22
N SER A 2 62.34 19.15 21.32
CA SER A 2 61.32 18.73 20.35
C SER A 2 59.95 19.21 20.82
N SER A 3 59.19 19.85 19.93
CA SER A 3 57.83 20.33 20.23
C SER A 3 56.91 19.17 20.63
N PRO A 4 55.97 19.37 21.58
CA PRO A 4 55.01 18.34 21.93
C PRO A 4 54.05 18.08 20.76
N ILE A 5 53.82 16.79 20.50
CA ILE A 5 52.86 16.27 19.52
C ILE A 5 51.46 16.81 19.89
N ALA A 6 50.84 17.54 18.96
CA ALA A 6 49.46 17.96 19.08
C ALA A 6 48.56 16.71 19.02
N ILE A 7 47.95 16.36 20.16
CA ILE A 7 46.94 15.31 20.23
C ILE A 7 45.75 15.77 19.39
N SER A 8 45.46 15.02 18.32
CA SER A 8 44.29 15.21 17.47
C SER A 8 43.04 15.28 18.34
N ARG A 9 42.30 16.39 18.23
CA ARG A 9 40.98 16.53 18.85
C ARG A 9 40.11 15.35 18.42
N THR A 10 39.45 14.71 19.38
CA THR A 10 38.40 13.73 19.11
C THR A 10 37.33 14.36 18.22
N PRO A 11 36.75 13.60 17.26
CA PRO A 11 35.65 14.12 16.48
C PRO A 11 34.53 14.49 17.46
N ARG A 12 34.00 15.71 17.32
CA ARG A 12 32.74 16.09 17.96
C ARG A 12 31.67 15.19 17.32
N THR A 13 31.35 14.06 17.94
CA THR A 13 30.13 13.32 17.63
C THR A 13 28.98 14.29 17.86
N SER A 14 28.28 14.59 16.78
CA SER A 14 27.25 15.62 16.77
C SER A 14 26.02 15.08 17.50
N GLN A 15 25.35 15.89 18.34
CA GLN A 15 24.08 15.49 18.99
C GLN A 15 23.00 15.04 17.99
N LEU A 16 23.16 15.39 16.71
CA LEU A 16 22.34 14.92 15.58
C LEU A 16 22.51 13.41 15.32
N ASP A 17 23.70 12.84 15.51
CA ASP A 17 23.94 11.41 15.31
C ASP A 17 23.28 10.56 16.41
N ASP A 18 23.33 11.02 17.67
CA ASP A 18 22.69 10.33 18.80
C ASP A 18 21.17 10.32 18.67
N THR A 19 20.56 11.44 18.25
CA THR A 19 19.11 11.53 18.05
C THR A 19 18.61 10.66 16.91
N LEU A 20 19.34 10.61 15.79
CA LEU A 20 19.03 9.71 14.68
C LEU A 20 19.15 8.24 15.10
N TYR A 21 20.21 7.88 15.82
CA TYR A 21 20.42 6.52 16.31
C TYR A 21 19.31 6.08 17.26
N HIS A 22 18.90 6.94 18.20
CA HIS A 22 17.77 6.67 19.08
C HIS A 22 16.44 6.51 18.32
N GLU A 23 16.21 7.29 17.26
CA GLU A 23 15.02 7.14 16.43
C GLU A 23 15.04 5.82 15.64
N ILE A 24 16.20 5.40 15.11
CA ILE A 24 16.35 4.12 14.42
C ILE A 24 16.10 2.97 15.41
N LEU A 25 16.70 2.99 16.59
CA LEU A 25 16.48 1.97 17.62
C LEU A 25 15.00 1.89 18.02
N ARG A 26 14.32 3.04 18.16
CA ARG A 26 12.88 3.11 18.44
C ARG A 26 12.03 2.50 17.33
N ARG A 27 12.55 2.44 16.10
CA ARG A 27 11.91 1.82 14.93
C ARG A 27 12.48 0.45 14.57
N MET A 28 13.37 -0.14 15.36
CA MET A 28 13.94 -1.45 15.01
C MET A 28 12.87 -2.54 15.02
N ASP A 29 12.02 -2.62 16.04
CA ASP A 29 10.95 -3.62 16.12
C ASP A 29 10.03 -3.57 14.89
N ASN A 30 9.77 -2.36 14.45
CA ASN A 30 8.98 -2.02 13.29
C ASN A 30 9.64 -2.49 11.98
N ILE A 31 10.94 -2.22 11.80
CA ILE A 31 11.72 -2.68 10.63
C ILE A 31 11.85 -4.21 10.63
N LEU A 32 12.12 -4.81 11.78
CA LEU A 32 12.22 -6.27 11.94
C LEU A 32 10.90 -6.95 11.61
N SER A 33 9.77 -6.36 12.02
CA SER A 33 8.44 -6.88 11.70
C SER A 33 8.12 -6.85 10.22
N LEU A 34 8.44 -5.73 9.56
CA LEU A 34 8.32 -5.67 8.10
C LEU A 34 9.19 -6.73 7.42
N GLY A 35 10.44 -6.89 7.85
CA GLY A 35 11.34 -7.91 7.30
C GLY A 35 10.91 -9.36 7.58
N ALA A 36 10.17 -9.60 8.67
CA ALA A 36 9.67 -10.92 9.03
C ALA A 36 8.32 -11.27 8.38
N THR A 37 7.66 -10.30 7.75
CA THR A 37 6.36 -10.54 7.12
C THR A 37 6.56 -10.88 5.64
N GLN A 38 6.04 -12.04 5.22
CA GLN A 38 6.13 -12.49 3.84
C GLN A 38 5.56 -11.43 2.87
N ASP A 39 6.30 -11.17 1.79
CA ASP A 39 5.97 -10.25 0.71
C ASP A 39 5.74 -8.78 1.14
N ALA A 40 6.10 -8.37 2.36
CA ALA A 40 5.85 -7.01 2.85
C ALA A 40 6.63 -5.95 2.06
N ILE A 41 7.91 -6.17 1.80
CA ILE A 41 8.74 -5.22 1.03
C ILE A 41 8.26 -5.16 -0.43
N GLU A 42 7.96 -6.32 -1.02
CA GLU A 42 7.49 -6.41 -2.40
C GLU A 42 6.13 -5.75 -2.58
N SER A 43 5.19 -5.96 -1.65
CA SER A 43 3.87 -5.31 -1.67
C SER A 43 3.96 -3.80 -1.47
N ILE A 44 4.84 -3.32 -0.57
CA ILE A 44 5.11 -1.88 -0.40
C ILE A 44 5.68 -1.31 -1.70
N ALA A 45 6.68 -1.95 -2.30
CA ALA A 45 7.26 -1.44 -3.54
C ALA A 45 6.26 -1.48 -4.71
N CYS A 46 5.45 -2.53 -4.84
CA CYS A 46 4.40 -2.64 -5.87
C CYS A 46 3.29 -1.58 -5.71
N SER A 47 3.08 -1.06 -4.49
CA SER A 47 2.08 -0.01 -4.23
C SER A 47 2.30 1.27 -5.06
N ALA A 48 3.53 1.51 -5.55
CA ALA A 48 3.83 2.63 -6.46
C ALA A 48 2.93 2.65 -7.71
N PHE A 49 2.44 1.48 -8.12
CA PHE A 49 1.59 1.31 -9.30
C PHE A 49 0.11 1.13 -8.97
N PHE A 50 -0.24 1.00 -7.69
CA PHE A 50 -1.63 0.92 -7.29
C PHE A 50 -2.34 2.26 -7.51
N ASP A 51 -3.55 2.19 -8.05
CA ASP A 51 -4.46 3.33 -8.20
C ASP A 51 -5.88 2.87 -7.85
N PRO A 52 -6.44 3.33 -6.73
CA PRO A 52 -7.77 2.90 -6.29
C PRO A 52 -8.90 3.44 -7.17
N SER A 53 -8.65 4.41 -8.05
CA SER A 53 -9.67 4.90 -8.99
C SER A 53 -9.85 3.98 -10.21
N ILE A 54 -8.89 3.08 -10.46
CA ILE A 54 -8.86 2.20 -11.62
C ILE A 54 -9.50 0.86 -11.24
N PRO A 55 -10.70 0.55 -11.75
CA PRO A 55 -11.35 -0.72 -11.45
C PRO A 55 -10.64 -1.91 -12.11
N CYS A 56 -10.87 -3.10 -11.56
CA CYS A 56 -10.13 -4.31 -11.93
C CYS A 56 -10.21 -4.68 -13.42
N ASN A 57 -11.27 -4.30 -14.14
CA ASN A 57 -11.40 -4.51 -15.59
C ASN A 57 -10.54 -3.56 -16.44
N LEU A 58 -10.03 -2.46 -15.87
CA LEU A 58 -9.19 -1.46 -16.56
C LEU A 58 -7.71 -1.52 -16.14
N VAL A 59 -7.36 -2.38 -15.18
CA VAL A 59 -5.99 -2.52 -14.68
C VAL A 59 -5.02 -2.89 -15.79
N GLY A 60 -5.39 -3.82 -16.68
CA GLY A 60 -4.52 -4.23 -17.79
C GLY A 60 -4.16 -3.07 -18.72
N SER A 61 -5.13 -2.21 -19.06
CA SER A 61 -4.88 -1.00 -19.87
C SER A 61 -4.02 0.02 -19.13
N ALA A 62 -4.24 0.21 -17.83
CA ALA A 62 -3.45 1.11 -17.01
C ALA A 62 -1.99 0.63 -16.90
N SER A 63 -1.79 -0.65 -16.61
CA SER A 63 -0.47 -1.29 -16.54
C SER A 63 0.29 -1.18 -17.86
N LEU A 64 -0.38 -1.37 -19.00
CA LEU A 64 0.24 -1.20 -20.31
C LEU A 64 0.73 0.24 -20.54
N GLY A 65 -0.09 1.23 -20.15
CA GLY A 65 0.30 2.64 -20.21
C GLY A 65 1.52 2.96 -19.34
N ILE A 66 1.56 2.42 -18.13
CA ILE A 66 2.71 2.56 -17.21
C ILE A 66 3.95 1.90 -17.81
N GLU A 67 3.83 0.66 -18.31
CA GLU A 67 4.94 -0.07 -18.93
C GLU A 67 5.55 0.72 -20.08
N LYS A 68 4.72 1.22 -21.01
CA LYS A 68 5.18 2.01 -22.17
C LYS A 68 5.81 3.34 -21.79
N SER A 69 5.41 3.91 -20.65
CA SER A 69 5.95 5.19 -20.17
C SER A 69 7.25 5.02 -19.38
N CYS A 70 7.36 3.96 -18.58
CA CYS A 70 8.48 3.75 -17.65
C CYS A 70 9.61 2.88 -18.21
N LEU A 71 9.33 2.02 -19.21
CA LEU A 71 10.30 1.13 -19.85
C LEU A 71 10.43 1.39 -21.36
N PRO A 72 10.94 2.55 -21.77
CA PRO A 72 11.36 2.72 -23.16
C PRO A 72 12.63 1.89 -23.41
N ASP A 73 12.73 1.29 -24.60
CA ASP A 73 13.88 0.47 -25.02
C ASP A 73 15.25 1.19 -24.95
N SER A 74 15.24 2.51 -24.75
CA SER A 74 16.39 3.41 -24.77
C SER A 74 16.86 3.93 -23.40
N ASP A 75 16.28 3.49 -22.27
CA ASP A 75 16.70 3.94 -20.92
C ASP A 75 17.50 2.86 -20.18
N PRO A 76 18.83 2.79 -20.38
CA PRO A 76 19.66 1.75 -19.77
C PRO A 76 19.79 1.90 -18.25
N ASN A 77 19.56 3.10 -17.71
CA ASN A 77 19.76 3.42 -16.29
C ASN A 77 18.46 3.46 -15.48
N GLN A 78 17.32 3.16 -16.11
CA GLN A 78 16.00 3.16 -15.47
C GLN A 78 15.66 4.49 -14.78
N GLN A 79 16.23 5.61 -15.25
CA GLN A 79 16.04 6.93 -14.64
C GLN A 79 14.60 7.41 -14.78
N ARG A 80 13.94 7.09 -15.89
CA ARG A 80 12.53 7.44 -16.11
C ARG A 80 11.62 6.74 -15.10
N LEU A 81 11.86 5.45 -14.84
CA LEU A 81 11.15 4.69 -13.82
C LEU A 81 11.31 5.35 -12.45
N LEU A 82 12.54 5.64 -12.03
CA LEU A 82 12.81 6.29 -10.74
C LEU A 82 12.17 7.68 -10.62
N ASN A 83 12.21 8.48 -11.69
CA ASN A 83 11.55 9.79 -11.70
C ASN A 83 10.02 9.68 -11.62
N ALA A 84 9.42 8.74 -12.36
CA ALA A 84 7.98 8.51 -12.32
C ALA A 84 7.52 8.08 -10.92
N ILE A 85 8.24 7.15 -10.30
CA ILE A 85 7.93 6.68 -8.93
C ILE A 85 8.16 7.79 -7.92
N SER A 86 9.27 8.52 -8.00
CA SER A 86 9.55 9.64 -7.08
C SER A 86 8.50 10.75 -7.18
N SER A 87 7.89 10.93 -8.37
CA SER A 87 6.82 11.90 -8.57
C SER A 87 5.46 11.39 -8.09
N LYS A 88 5.13 10.11 -8.28
CA LYS A 88 3.80 9.55 -7.97
C LYS A 88 3.69 9.04 -6.53
N ALA A 89 4.74 8.40 -6.03
CA ALA A 89 4.78 7.71 -4.74
C ALA A 89 6.16 7.93 -4.07
N PRO A 90 6.47 9.16 -3.65
CA PRO A 90 7.78 9.52 -3.09
C PRO A 90 8.16 8.68 -1.87
N GLU A 91 7.20 8.22 -1.08
CA GLU A 91 7.38 7.40 0.10
C GLU A 91 7.97 6.02 -0.18
N VAL A 92 7.75 5.47 -1.38
CA VAL A 92 8.33 4.17 -1.80
C VAL A 92 9.53 4.31 -2.73
N SER A 93 9.87 5.52 -3.18
CA SER A 93 11.02 5.78 -4.04
C SER A 93 12.35 5.20 -3.51
N PRO A 94 12.68 5.29 -2.20
CA PRO A 94 13.91 4.69 -1.66
C PRO A 94 14.01 3.17 -1.88
N PHE A 95 12.87 2.45 -1.83
CA PHE A 95 12.84 1.02 -2.14
C PHE A 95 13.18 0.79 -3.61
N TRP A 96 12.61 1.58 -4.51
CA TRP A 96 12.89 1.48 -5.94
C TRP A 96 14.31 1.84 -6.33
N ILE A 97 14.91 2.88 -5.73
CA ILE A 97 16.34 3.17 -5.92
C ILE A 97 17.18 1.96 -5.54
N SER A 98 16.87 1.34 -4.39
CA SER A 98 17.57 0.15 -3.92
C SER A 98 17.39 -1.03 -4.90
N LEU A 99 16.18 -1.24 -5.42
CA LEU A 99 15.90 -2.30 -6.39
C LEU A 99 16.65 -2.11 -7.71
N VAL A 100 16.75 -0.87 -8.21
CA VAL A 100 17.52 -0.54 -9.42
C VAL A 100 19.01 -0.81 -9.18
N MET A 101 19.56 -0.38 -8.04
CA MET A 101 20.98 -0.59 -7.70
C MET A 101 21.36 -2.06 -7.52
N ASN A 102 20.39 -2.93 -7.24
CA ASN A 102 20.58 -4.38 -7.06
C ASN A 102 20.08 -5.22 -8.25
N ASP A 103 19.78 -4.58 -9.40
CA ASP A 103 19.25 -5.24 -10.60
C ASP A 103 17.95 -6.06 -10.36
N GLN A 104 17.15 -5.69 -9.36
CA GLN A 104 15.87 -6.33 -9.00
C GLN A 104 14.63 -5.58 -9.48
N ALA A 105 14.80 -4.41 -10.11
CA ALA A 105 13.67 -3.57 -10.53
C ALA A 105 12.79 -4.23 -11.59
N LEU A 106 13.37 -4.90 -12.58
CA LEU A 106 12.61 -5.48 -13.70
C LEU A 106 11.70 -6.66 -13.28
N PRO A 107 12.17 -7.66 -12.51
CA PRO A 107 11.30 -8.72 -12.00
C PRO A 107 10.12 -8.18 -11.19
N LEU A 108 10.38 -7.20 -10.31
CA LEU A 108 9.33 -6.63 -9.48
C LEU A 108 8.33 -5.80 -10.30
N LEU A 109 8.81 -5.07 -11.30
CA LEU A 109 7.96 -4.32 -12.22
C LEU A 109 7.07 -5.24 -13.05
N GLN A 110 7.60 -6.38 -13.52
CA GLN A 110 6.81 -7.40 -14.20
C GLN A 110 5.75 -8.01 -13.28
N MET A 111 6.09 -8.28 -12.03
CA MET A 111 5.15 -8.74 -11.01
C MET A 111 4.02 -7.71 -10.80
N ALA A 112 4.36 -6.43 -10.66
CA ALA A 112 3.40 -5.36 -10.42
C ALA A 112 2.47 -5.09 -11.60
N LEU A 113 2.99 -5.12 -12.83
CA LEU A 113 2.25 -4.70 -14.03
C LEU A 113 1.59 -5.85 -14.79
N LYS A 114 2.17 -7.04 -14.76
CA LYS A 114 1.76 -8.18 -15.61
C LYS A 114 1.20 -9.36 -14.81
N GLN A 115 1.32 -9.34 -13.49
CA GLN A 115 0.84 -10.40 -12.61
C GLN A 115 -0.07 -9.81 -11.52
N LEU A 116 -0.35 -10.61 -10.49
CA LEU A 116 -1.04 -10.15 -9.29
C LEU A 116 0.02 -9.67 -8.29
N PRO A 117 0.15 -8.34 -8.06
CA PRO A 117 1.08 -7.86 -7.06
C PRO A 117 0.68 -8.39 -5.67
N PRO A 118 1.66 -8.73 -4.82
CA PRO A 118 1.36 -9.18 -3.47
C PRO A 118 0.66 -8.07 -2.69
N ILE A 119 -0.32 -8.46 -1.88
CA ILE A 119 -1.02 -7.56 -0.96
C ILE A 119 -0.69 -8.00 0.44
N ASN A 120 -0.17 -7.07 1.23
CA ASN A 120 0.09 -7.29 2.64
C ASN A 120 -0.58 -6.20 3.44
N LEU A 121 -1.85 -6.43 3.81
CA LEU A 121 -2.63 -5.44 4.56
C LEU A 121 -1.97 -5.05 5.88
N VAL A 122 -1.24 -5.97 6.53
CA VAL A 122 -0.50 -5.66 7.76
C VAL A 122 0.58 -4.61 7.47
N ALA A 123 1.42 -4.84 6.46
CA ALA A 123 2.43 -3.89 6.04
C ALA A 123 1.82 -2.57 5.54
N ALA A 124 0.74 -2.64 4.77
CA ALA A 124 0.01 -1.50 4.23
C ALA A 124 -0.52 -0.58 5.34
N PHE A 125 -1.22 -1.16 6.33
CA PHE A 125 -1.73 -0.42 7.49
C PHE A 125 -0.58 0.10 8.37
N TRP A 126 0.47 -0.69 8.53
CA TRP A 126 1.65 -0.32 9.32
C TRP A 126 2.37 0.93 8.80
N THR A 127 2.59 0.94 7.48
CA THR A 127 3.29 2.00 6.76
C THR A 127 2.39 3.15 6.30
N ASN A 128 1.07 3.00 6.46
CA ASN A 128 0.08 3.88 5.83
C ASN A 128 0.25 3.95 4.30
N THR A 129 0.63 2.83 3.68
CA THR A 129 0.77 2.69 2.24
C THR A 129 -0.50 2.07 1.67
N LEU A 130 -1.08 2.69 0.63
CA LEU A 130 -2.25 2.15 -0.07
C LEU A 130 -1.83 1.01 -1.00
N GLN A 131 -2.31 -0.19 -0.74
CA GLN A 131 -2.04 -1.38 -1.55
C GLN A 131 -3.30 -2.03 -2.13
N SER A 132 -4.47 -1.76 -1.55
CA SER A 132 -5.71 -2.42 -1.94
C SER A 132 -6.92 -1.49 -1.80
N PHE A 133 -7.95 -1.76 -2.60
CA PHE A 133 -9.24 -1.11 -2.52
C PHE A 133 -9.86 -1.23 -1.12
N LEU A 134 -9.51 -2.25 -0.34
CA LEU A 134 -9.98 -2.40 1.04
C LEU A 134 -9.62 -1.20 1.93
N GLN A 135 -8.56 -0.45 1.61
CA GLN A 135 -8.08 0.67 2.44
C GLN A 135 -8.76 2.02 2.13
N VAL A 136 -9.71 2.04 1.18
CA VAL A 136 -10.22 3.27 0.56
C VAL A 136 -11.73 3.41 0.77
N THR A 137 -12.21 4.62 1.07
CA THR A 137 -13.66 4.87 1.11
C THR A 137 -14.15 5.25 -0.29
N TYR A 138 -15.04 4.44 -0.86
CA TYR A 138 -15.68 4.71 -2.14
C TYR A 138 -17.04 5.39 -1.94
N HIS A 139 -17.18 6.61 -2.44
CA HIS A 139 -18.45 7.32 -2.42
C HIS A 139 -19.21 7.12 -3.72
N GLN A 140 -20.50 6.82 -3.61
CA GLN A 140 -21.42 6.80 -4.75
C GLN A 140 -21.98 8.22 -4.92
N ASN A 141 -21.85 8.78 -6.12
CA ASN A 141 -22.54 10.02 -6.46
C ASN A 141 -24.05 9.78 -6.37
N GLN A 142 -24.75 10.63 -5.62
CA GLN A 142 -26.17 10.49 -5.21
C GLN A 142 -27.18 10.49 -6.39
N THR A 143 -26.70 10.47 -7.64
CA THR A 143 -27.52 10.55 -8.85
C THR A 143 -28.14 9.23 -9.28
N HIS A 144 -27.67 8.07 -8.79
CA HIS A 144 -28.27 6.77 -9.08
C HIS A 144 -29.11 6.23 -7.92
N ALA A 145 -30.23 5.61 -8.31
CA ALA A 145 -31.29 5.00 -7.51
C ALA A 145 -30.91 4.63 -6.05
N GLN A 146 -31.79 5.01 -5.11
CA GLN A 146 -31.68 4.74 -3.66
C GLN A 146 -31.46 3.26 -3.28
N SER A 147 -31.49 2.32 -4.23
CA SER A 147 -31.40 0.87 -4.02
C SER A 147 -30.21 0.22 -4.72
N ALA A 148 -29.19 0.98 -5.14
CA ALA A 148 -27.99 0.44 -5.79
C ALA A 148 -26.72 0.83 -5.04
N ILE A 149 -25.75 -0.09 -4.97
CA ILE A 149 -24.46 0.11 -4.31
C ILE A 149 -23.29 -0.25 -5.23
N LEU A 150 -22.15 0.42 -5.03
CA LEU A 150 -20.90 0.09 -5.70
C LEU A 150 -20.43 -1.33 -5.34
N ARG A 151 -20.02 -2.10 -6.34
CA ARG A 151 -19.42 -3.44 -6.14
C ARG A 151 -18.18 -3.38 -5.25
N ALA A 152 -17.41 -2.29 -5.31
CA ALA A 152 -16.29 -2.06 -4.39
C ALA A 152 -16.75 -2.05 -2.92
N ARG A 153 -17.85 -1.36 -2.59
CA ARG A 153 -18.41 -1.32 -1.23
C ARG A 153 -18.99 -2.68 -0.81
N GLU A 154 -19.69 -3.36 -1.72
CA GLU A 154 -20.21 -4.71 -1.46
C GLU A 154 -19.08 -5.66 -1.03
N PHE A 155 -17.99 -5.69 -1.78
CA PHE A 155 -16.85 -6.57 -1.50
C PHE A 155 -16.07 -6.16 -0.26
N GLN A 156 -15.93 -4.85 0.01
CA GLN A 156 -15.35 -4.37 1.28
C GLN A 156 -16.18 -4.83 2.48
N THR A 157 -17.49 -4.57 2.46
CA THR A 157 -18.39 -5.00 3.52
C THR A 157 -18.34 -6.52 3.69
N SER A 158 -18.37 -7.27 2.58
CA SER A 158 -18.26 -8.74 2.64
C SER A 158 -16.95 -9.21 3.28
N PHE A 159 -15.83 -8.51 3.05
CA PHE A 159 -14.55 -8.81 3.68
C PHE A 159 -14.59 -8.52 5.19
N TYR A 160 -15.06 -7.34 5.58
CA TYR A 160 -15.09 -6.93 7.00
C TYR A 160 -16.09 -7.71 7.85
N CYS A 161 -17.18 -8.22 7.27
CA CYS A 161 -18.15 -9.04 7.99
C CYS A 161 -17.67 -10.48 8.25
N ARG A 162 -16.53 -10.91 7.67
CA ARG A 162 -16.06 -12.30 7.71
C ARG A 162 -14.66 -12.38 8.32
N ALA A 163 -14.59 -12.84 9.58
CA ALA A 163 -13.33 -12.96 10.31
C ALA A 163 -12.29 -13.87 9.62
N GLU A 164 -12.75 -14.85 8.85
CA GLU A 164 -11.89 -15.82 8.14
C GLU A 164 -11.70 -15.47 6.65
N ALA A 165 -12.12 -14.28 6.21
CA ALA A 165 -11.93 -13.88 4.82
C ALA A 165 -10.44 -13.73 4.49
N TRP A 166 -10.02 -14.39 3.43
CA TRP A 166 -8.70 -14.19 2.85
C TRP A 166 -8.64 -12.82 2.19
N VAL A 167 -7.46 -12.19 2.27
CA VAL A 167 -7.16 -10.97 1.53
C VAL A 167 -7.41 -11.24 0.04
N PRO A 168 -8.13 -10.37 -0.69
CA PRO A 168 -8.40 -10.57 -2.10
C PRO A 168 -7.08 -10.66 -2.88
N TRP A 169 -7.05 -11.47 -3.93
CA TRP A 169 -5.84 -11.60 -4.76
C TRP A 169 -5.58 -10.37 -5.64
N ALA A 170 -6.62 -9.60 -5.98
CA ALA A 170 -6.49 -8.40 -6.78
C ALA A 170 -6.58 -7.14 -5.90
N PRO A 171 -5.66 -6.18 -6.05
CA PRO A 171 -5.68 -4.96 -5.25
C PRO A 171 -6.76 -3.97 -5.72
N SER A 172 -7.12 -4.01 -7.00
CA SER A 172 -8.01 -3.05 -7.62
C SER A 172 -9.48 -3.31 -7.30
N PRO A 173 -10.32 -2.25 -7.19
CA PRO A 173 -11.72 -2.40 -6.83
C PRO A 173 -12.51 -3.17 -7.90
N PRO A 174 -13.46 -4.02 -7.49
CA PRO A 174 -14.48 -4.55 -8.39
C PRO A 174 -15.25 -3.43 -9.11
N PHE A 175 -15.51 -3.60 -10.40
CA PHE A 175 -16.23 -2.62 -11.21
C PHE A 175 -17.75 -2.74 -11.07
N GLY A 176 -18.43 -1.61 -11.29
CA GLY A 176 -19.87 -1.55 -11.46
C GLY A 176 -20.68 -1.33 -10.18
N ILE A 177 -21.99 -1.43 -10.33
CA ILE A 177 -23.00 -1.30 -9.28
C ILE A 177 -23.89 -2.54 -9.24
N THR A 178 -24.51 -2.80 -8.10
CA THR A 178 -25.47 -3.89 -7.90
C THR A 178 -26.66 -3.40 -7.09
N GLY A 179 -27.84 -3.98 -7.32
CA GLY A 179 -29.05 -3.68 -6.54
C GLY A 179 -28.98 -4.30 -5.13
N SER A 180 -29.64 -3.68 -4.16
CA SER A 180 -29.70 -4.17 -2.76
C SER A 180 -30.35 -5.56 -2.64
N ASP A 181 -31.20 -5.93 -3.59
CA ASP A 181 -31.83 -7.24 -3.75
C ASP A 181 -30.82 -8.36 -4.09
N ASN A 182 -29.74 -8.02 -4.78
CA ASN A 182 -28.68 -8.94 -5.18
C ASN A 182 -27.60 -9.16 -4.11
N LEU A 183 -27.66 -8.42 -2.99
CA LEU A 183 -26.70 -8.53 -1.90
C LEU A 183 -26.91 -9.81 -1.10
N SER A 184 -25.80 -10.37 -0.60
CA SER A 184 -25.86 -11.39 0.45
C SER A 184 -26.50 -10.83 1.72
N LEU A 185 -27.06 -11.71 2.56
CA LEU A 185 -27.75 -11.29 3.80
C LEU A 185 -26.81 -10.50 4.74
N ASP A 186 -25.56 -10.94 4.88
CA ASP A 186 -24.57 -10.26 5.71
C ASP A 186 -24.28 -8.85 5.18
N VAL A 187 -24.02 -8.72 3.87
CA VAL A 187 -23.74 -7.41 3.26
C VAL A 187 -24.96 -6.49 3.37
N ARG A 188 -26.17 -7.02 3.14
CA ARG A 188 -27.41 -6.25 3.27
C ARG A 188 -27.65 -5.75 4.69
N ALA A 189 -27.36 -6.57 5.70
CA ALA A 189 -27.47 -6.19 7.11
C ALA A 189 -26.48 -5.06 7.49
N HIS A 190 -25.44 -4.87 6.68
CA HIS A 190 -24.39 -3.89 6.90
C HIS A 190 -24.33 -2.78 5.84
N ASP A 191 -25.32 -2.68 4.95
CA ASP A 191 -25.31 -1.70 3.86
C ASP A 191 -25.37 -0.24 4.35
N SER A 192 -26.10 0.00 5.43
CA SER A 192 -26.19 1.31 6.10
C SER A 192 -24.96 1.64 6.95
N HIS A 193 -23.99 0.73 7.06
CA HIS A 193 -22.78 0.92 7.86
C HIS A 193 -21.58 1.23 6.96
N GLU A 194 -20.67 2.07 7.48
CA GLU A 194 -19.36 2.26 6.87
C GLU A 194 -18.33 1.44 7.64
N HIS A 195 -17.90 0.34 7.04
CA HIS A 195 -16.83 -0.50 7.60
C HIS A 195 -15.49 -0.01 7.11
N ARG A 196 -14.60 0.28 8.06
CA ARG A 196 -13.23 0.66 7.78
C ARG A 196 -12.29 0.15 8.87
N PRO A 197 -11.03 -0.13 8.54
CA PRO A 197 -10.03 -0.54 9.51
C PRO A 197 -9.68 0.68 10.39
N LEU A 198 -9.84 0.56 11.70
CA LEU A 198 -9.64 1.68 12.64
C LEU A 198 -8.20 1.76 13.16
N SER A 199 -7.60 0.60 13.41
CA SER A 199 -6.25 0.48 13.93
C SER A 199 -5.67 -0.88 13.58
N TRP A 200 -4.36 -0.99 13.73
CA TRP A 200 -3.65 -2.24 13.73
C TRP A 200 -2.69 -2.27 14.93
N ALA A 201 -2.40 -3.46 15.42
CA ALA A 201 -1.40 -3.66 16.48
C ALA A 201 -0.58 -4.91 16.17
N THR A 202 0.73 -4.80 16.30
CA THR A 202 1.63 -5.96 16.26
C THR A 202 1.88 -6.40 17.69
N LEU A 203 1.88 -7.71 17.93
CA LEU A 203 2.12 -8.29 19.26
C LEU A 203 3.31 -9.24 19.17
N TRP A 204 4.25 -9.14 20.11
CA TRP A 204 5.25 -10.17 20.32
C TRP A 204 4.63 -11.33 21.08
N ARG A 205 4.70 -12.54 20.52
CA ARG A 205 4.33 -13.77 21.23
C ARG A 205 5.55 -14.33 21.95
N LEU A 206 5.50 -14.35 23.28
CA LEU A 206 6.57 -14.88 24.13
C LEU A 206 6.55 -16.41 24.13
N ARG A 207 7.68 -17.02 24.56
CA ARG A 207 7.75 -18.50 24.71
C ARG A 207 6.75 -19.04 25.73
N SER A 208 6.32 -18.21 26.69
CA SER A 208 5.27 -18.55 27.66
C SER A 208 3.88 -18.68 27.03
N GLY A 209 3.68 -18.18 25.80
CA GLY A 209 2.38 -18.05 25.16
C GLY A 209 1.75 -16.67 25.34
N ASP A 210 2.26 -15.85 26.25
CA ASP A 210 1.77 -14.49 26.48
C ASP A 210 2.06 -13.58 25.28
N THR A 211 1.23 -12.57 25.09
CA THR A 211 1.40 -11.56 24.04
C THR A 211 1.66 -10.19 24.64
N ILE A 212 2.73 -9.52 24.20
CA ILE A 212 3.01 -8.14 24.58
C ILE A 212 2.89 -7.21 23.37
N PRO A 213 2.33 -6.00 23.52
CA PRO A 213 2.25 -5.05 22.42
C PRO A 213 3.63 -4.66 21.89
N MET A 214 3.78 -4.64 20.57
CA MET A 214 4.93 -4.09 19.90
C MET A 214 4.67 -2.63 19.59
N GLY A 215 5.36 -1.74 20.31
CA GLY A 215 5.33 -0.31 20.05
C GLY A 215 3.94 0.34 20.22
N ILE A 216 3.70 1.39 19.44
CA ILE A 216 2.50 2.24 19.55
C ILE A 216 1.44 1.79 18.52
N THR A 217 0.22 1.54 18.99
CA THR A 217 -0.97 1.36 18.13
C THR A 217 -1.20 2.60 17.29
N ARG A 218 -1.26 2.46 15.96
CA ARG A 218 -1.54 3.59 15.06
C ARG A 218 -3.01 3.61 14.65
N GLN A 219 -3.55 4.82 14.59
CA GLN A 219 -4.82 5.07 13.91
C GLN A 219 -4.57 5.19 12.41
N LEU A 220 -5.48 4.63 11.63
CA LEU A 220 -5.43 4.66 10.17
C LEU A 220 -6.20 5.85 9.62
N SER A 221 -5.62 6.57 8.66
CA SER A 221 -6.31 7.58 7.86
C SER A 221 -6.94 6.91 6.65
N SER A 222 -8.22 7.20 6.37
CA SER A 222 -8.90 6.80 5.13
C SER A 222 -9.01 7.99 4.20
N GLU A 223 -8.51 7.86 2.97
CA GLU A 223 -8.68 8.86 1.91
C GLU A 223 -9.94 8.54 1.08
N PRO A 224 -10.81 9.54 0.82
CA PRO A 224 -11.97 9.36 -0.05
C PRO A 224 -11.53 9.29 -1.52
N VAL A 225 -12.04 8.32 -2.27
CA VAL A 225 -11.75 8.19 -3.70
C VAL A 225 -13.05 8.17 -4.50
N SER A 226 -13.08 9.00 -5.55
CA SER A 226 -14.12 8.93 -6.58
C SER A 226 -13.70 7.94 -7.65
N ILE A 227 -14.57 6.97 -7.95
CA ILE A 227 -14.33 6.01 -9.05
C ILE A 227 -14.47 6.77 -10.38
N MET A 228 -13.60 6.45 -11.34
CA MET A 228 -13.74 6.93 -12.71
C MET A 228 -15.11 6.52 -13.25
N GLN A 229 -15.99 7.49 -13.51
CA GLN A 229 -17.31 7.24 -14.05
C GLN A 229 -17.18 6.75 -15.49
N TYR A 230 -17.86 5.65 -15.82
CA TYR A 230 -18.05 5.28 -17.21
C TYR A 230 -18.88 6.38 -17.89
N PRO A 231 -18.52 6.82 -19.12
CA PRO A 231 -19.47 7.58 -19.91
C PRO A 231 -20.74 6.74 -20.06
N GLU A 232 -21.89 7.39 -19.88
CA GLU A 232 -23.21 6.78 -20.10
C GLU A 232 -23.19 6.00 -21.43
N PRO A 233 -23.77 4.78 -21.47
CA PRO A 233 -23.86 4.05 -22.71
C PRO A 233 -24.57 4.95 -23.74
N VAL A 234 -23.89 5.21 -24.85
CA VAL A 234 -24.52 5.87 -26.00
C VAL A 234 -25.51 4.85 -26.55
N ASP A 235 -26.81 5.14 -26.41
CA ASP A 235 -27.85 4.34 -27.07
C ASP A 235 -27.55 4.31 -28.58
N PHE A 236 -27.22 3.12 -29.09
CA PHE A 236 -27.03 2.85 -30.52
C PHE A 236 -28.33 2.37 -31.15
#